data_AF-A9NRP1-F1
#
_entry.id   AF-A9NRP1-F1
#
_cell.length_a   1.000
_cell.length_b   1.000
_cell.length_c   1.000
_cell.angle_alpha   90.00
_cell.angle_beta   90.00
_cell.angle_gamma   90.00
#
_symmetry.space_group_name_H-M   'P 1'
#
loop_
_entity.id
_entity.type
_entity.pdbx_description
1 polymer ?
#
loop_
_entity_poly.entity_id
_entity_poly.type
_entity_poly.pdbx_seq_one_letter_code
_entity_poly.pdbx_strand_id
1 'polypeptide(L)'
;MAEEQAPSENSSAPIVTKDVLEENTASDQPAMVSEEKHATGDESKALAIVETEKKEAAVEPVLSKSSEGGSLDRDAFLVKVNTEKRLALVKAWEENEKAKAENKYYKSVSTITAWENTKKSSAETRMKRAEEKLEKQKAAYVEKMKNEIAIIHKQAEEKKAMAEAKRGEDMLKAEESSAKYNATGQVPKKFFLCFGG
;
A
#
# COMPACT_ATOMS: atom_id res chain seq x y z
N MET A 1 -23.77 54.44 -29.02
CA MET A 1 -23.87 53.16 -29.74
C MET A 1 -24.72 52.25 -28.88
N ALA A 2 -25.79 51.73 -29.48
CA ALA A 2 -26.82 50.81 -28.97
C ALA A 2 -26.22 49.68 -28.08
N GLU A 3 -26.82 49.30 -26.95
CA GLU A 3 -28.09 48.55 -26.77
C GLU A 3 -28.07 47.19 -27.49
N GLU A 4 -27.93 46.09 -26.74
CA GLU A 4 -28.80 44.91 -26.90
C GLU A 4 -28.79 44.01 -25.65
N GLN A 5 -30.00 43.63 -25.26
CA GLN A 5 -30.38 42.76 -24.15
C GLN A 5 -30.36 41.26 -24.54
N ALA A 6 -30.49 40.42 -23.50
CA ALA A 6 -30.66 38.95 -23.42
C ALA A 6 -31.90 38.41 -24.22
N PRO A 7 -32.36 37.11 -24.19
CA PRO A 7 -32.26 36.11 -23.10
C PRO A 7 -32.28 34.59 -23.43
N SER A 8 -32.14 33.81 -22.35
CA SER A 8 -32.69 32.46 -22.02
C SER A 8 -33.14 31.47 -23.10
N GLU A 9 -32.71 30.21 -22.94
CA GLU A 9 -33.60 29.06 -23.19
C GLU A 9 -33.54 28.06 -22.03
N ASN A 10 -34.70 27.93 -21.40
CA ASN A 10 -35.09 26.91 -20.43
C ASN A 10 -35.91 25.90 -21.24
N SER A 11 -35.50 24.63 -21.34
CA SER A 11 -36.36 23.60 -21.95
C SER A 11 -36.59 22.43 -21.01
N SER A 12 -37.88 22.26 -20.73
CA SER A 12 -38.52 21.20 -19.94
C SER A 12 -38.42 19.81 -20.61
N ALA A 13 -38.50 18.79 -19.75
CA ALA A 13 -38.65 17.33 -19.97
C ALA A 13 -39.94 16.96 -20.79
N PRO A 14 -40.37 15.67 -21.00
CA PRO A 14 -39.93 14.38 -20.41
C PRO A 14 -39.93 13.15 -21.38
N ILE A 15 -39.60 11.93 -20.88
CA ILE A 15 -40.41 10.68 -21.02
C ILE A 15 -39.69 9.48 -20.37
N VAL A 16 -40.53 8.70 -19.68
CA VAL A 16 -40.36 7.47 -18.90
C VAL A 16 -40.06 6.25 -19.78
N THR A 17 -39.22 5.32 -19.31
CA THR A 17 -39.54 3.87 -19.30
C THR A 17 -38.83 3.13 -18.17
N LYS A 18 -39.59 2.15 -17.68
CA LYS A 18 -39.45 1.25 -16.53
C LYS A 18 -38.71 -0.02 -16.98
N ASP A 19 -37.95 -0.66 -16.07
CA ASP A 19 -37.65 -2.11 -15.96
C ASP A 19 -36.52 -2.25 -14.92
N VAL A 20 -36.75 -2.68 -13.67
CA VAL A 20 -36.90 -4.07 -13.20
C VAL A 20 -35.90 -5.04 -13.84
N LEU A 21 -34.81 -5.31 -13.13
CA LEU A 21 -34.24 -6.66 -13.02
C LEU A 21 -33.28 -6.70 -11.82
N GLU A 22 -33.66 -7.52 -10.84
CA GLU A 22 -32.78 -8.06 -9.81
C GLU A 22 -31.70 -8.91 -10.48
N GLU A 23 -30.43 -8.74 -10.09
CA GLU A 23 -29.45 -9.80 -10.27
C GLU A 23 -28.51 -9.90 -9.07
N ASN A 24 -28.50 -11.11 -8.53
CA ASN A 24 -27.68 -11.66 -7.48
C ASN A 24 -26.22 -11.19 -7.53
N THR A 25 -25.70 -10.65 -6.43
CA THR A 25 -24.25 -10.58 -6.22
C THR A 25 -23.83 -11.76 -5.35
N ALA A 26 -23.35 -12.79 -6.04
CA ALA A 26 -22.69 -13.94 -5.46
C ALA A 26 -21.43 -13.51 -4.70
N SER A 27 -21.28 -14.07 -3.51
CA SER A 27 -20.11 -13.97 -2.64
C SER A 27 -18.95 -14.78 -3.23
N ASP A 28 -18.04 -14.12 -3.95
CA ASP A 28 -16.77 -14.72 -4.37
C ASP A 28 -15.67 -14.48 -3.33
N GLN A 29 -15.40 -15.51 -2.53
CA GLN A 29 -14.11 -15.69 -1.85
C GLN A 29 -13.20 -16.52 -2.75
N PRO A 30 -11.92 -16.13 -2.95
CA PRO A 30 -10.98 -16.98 -3.67
C PRO A 30 -10.43 -18.06 -2.73
N ALA A 31 -10.80 -19.31 -3.01
CA ALA A 31 -10.17 -20.52 -2.48
C ALA A 31 -8.68 -20.58 -2.88
N MET A 32 -7.79 -20.86 -1.93
CA MET A 32 -6.39 -21.16 -2.22
C MET A 32 -6.14 -22.66 -2.24
N VAL A 33 -5.51 -23.04 -3.35
CA VAL A 33 -5.06 -24.36 -3.79
C VAL A 33 -4.02 -24.96 -2.84
N SER A 34 -4.15 -26.25 -2.59
CA SER A 34 -3.24 -27.10 -1.83
C SER A 34 -2.66 -28.20 -2.72
N GLU A 35 -1.34 -28.19 -2.92
CA GLU A 35 -0.41 -29.29 -3.32
C GLU A 35 1.00 -28.63 -3.35
N GLU A 36 2.13 -29.20 -2.92
CA GLU A 36 2.65 -30.56 -3.12
C GLU A 36 3.84 -30.85 -2.14
N LYS A 37 4.18 -32.14 -1.96
CA LYS A 37 5.25 -32.71 -1.11
C LYS A 37 6.62 -32.73 -1.81
N HIS A 38 7.72 -32.68 -1.04
CA HIS A 38 8.98 -33.44 -1.26
C HIS A 38 9.82 -33.39 0.04
N ALA A 39 9.97 -34.51 0.77
CA ALA A 39 11.02 -35.54 0.67
C ALA A 39 12.44 -35.05 1.05
N THR A 40 12.85 -35.28 2.30
CA THR A 40 14.26 -35.19 2.75
C THR A 40 14.73 -36.58 3.19
N GLY A 41 15.59 -37.20 2.39
CA GLY A 41 16.41 -38.34 2.80
C GLY A 41 17.75 -37.80 3.31
N ASP A 42 18.12 -38.14 4.54
CA ASP A 42 19.37 -37.76 5.17
C ASP A 42 20.17 -39.03 5.47
N GLU A 43 21.18 -39.31 4.65
CA GLU A 43 22.09 -40.44 4.84
C GLU A 43 23.21 -40.06 5.80
N SER A 44 23.12 -40.58 7.03
CA SER A 44 24.17 -40.50 8.04
C SER A 44 25.38 -41.35 7.63
N LYS A 45 26.44 -40.70 7.12
CA LYS A 45 27.75 -41.33 6.88
C LYS A 45 28.71 -40.99 8.03
N ALA A 46 28.77 -41.89 9.00
CA ALA A 46 29.80 -41.92 10.05
C ALA A 46 31.13 -42.41 9.45
N LEU A 47 32.21 -41.63 9.65
CA LEU A 47 33.59 -42.06 9.38
C LEU A 47 34.40 -41.89 10.67
N ALA A 48 34.68 -43.02 11.32
CA ALA A 48 35.65 -43.13 12.40
C ALA A 48 37.07 -43.18 11.79
N ILE A 49 37.95 -42.29 12.25
CA ILE A 49 39.38 -42.28 11.94
C ILE A 49 40.10 -42.41 13.28
N VAL A 50 40.58 -43.62 13.62
CA VAL A 50 41.68 -43.82 14.58
C VAL A 50 42.37 -45.15 14.24
N GLU A 51 43.50 -45.08 13.54
CA GLU A 51 44.71 -45.87 13.83
C GLU A 51 45.79 -45.48 12.82
N THR A 52 46.74 -44.66 13.27
CA THR A 52 48.04 -44.51 12.60
C THR A 52 49.09 -44.89 13.64
N GLU A 53 49.53 -46.14 13.56
CA GLU A 53 50.66 -46.62 14.32
C GLU A 53 51.95 -45.97 13.80
N LYS A 54 52.62 -45.31 14.74
CA LYS A 54 53.88 -44.62 14.61
C LYS A 54 55.03 -45.60 14.81
N LYS A 55 55.76 -45.94 13.76
CA LYS A 55 57.14 -46.44 13.85
C LYS A 55 57.93 -46.06 12.60
N GLU A 56 58.73 -45.01 12.69
CA GLU A 56 59.97 -44.95 11.90
C GLU A 56 61.12 -44.42 12.76
N ALA A 57 62.23 -45.11 12.58
CA ALA A 57 63.41 -45.14 13.40
C ALA A 57 64.29 -43.89 13.24
N ALA A 58 64.98 -43.57 14.32
CA ALA A 58 66.07 -42.61 14.37
C ALA A 58 67.20 -43.01 13.41
N VAL A 59 67.69 -42.03 12.64
CA VAL A 59 69.03 -42.06 12.06
C VAL A 59 69.61 -40.65 12.19
N GLU A 60 70.56 -40.48 13.12
CA GLU A 60 71.40 -39.28 13.17
C GLU A 60 72.47 -39.33 12.08
N PRO A 61 72.82 -38.21 11.43
CA PRO A 61 74.09 -38.09 10.73
C PRO A 61 75.11 -37.33 11.57
N VAL A 62 76.09 -38.13 11.98
CA VAL A 62 77.43 -37.86 12.49
C VAL A 62 78.06 -36.58 11.90
N LEU A 63 78.50 -35.73 12.81
CA LEU A 63 79.31 -34.53 12.59
C LEU A 63 80.71 -34.91 12.06
N SER A 64 81.06 -34.45 10.86
CA SER A 64 82.45 -34.41 10.39
C SER A 64 82.80 -33.00 9.92
N LYS A 65 83.91 -32.47 10.43
CA LYS A 65 84.34 -31.08 10.32
C LYS A 65 85.51 -31.00 9.36
N SER A 66 85.39 -30.25 8.26
CA SER A 66 86.51 -29.68 7.50
C SER A 66 86.03 -28.56 6.57
N SER A 67 86.59 -27.35 6.74
CA SER A 67 86.77 -26.28 5.74
C SER A 67 85.59 -25.72 4.89
N GLU A 68 84.38 -25.55 5.42
CA GLU A 68 83.22 -25.01 4.64
C GLU A 68 82.40 -23.93 5.39
N GLY A 69 83.08 -22.90 5.91
CA GLY A 69 82.42 -21.84 6.69
C GLY A 69 81.39 -20.99 5.92
N GLY A 70 81.37 -21.03 4.59
CA GLY A 70 80.43 -20.26 3.76
C GLY A 70 79.37 -21.08 3.01
N SER A 71 79.53 -22.42 2.92
CA SER A 71 78.58 -23.27 2.18
C SER A 71 77.39 -23.69 3.02
N LEU A 72 77.63 -24.09 4.28
CA LEU A 72 76.57 -24.53 5.21
C LEU A 72 75.60 -23.40 5.59
N ASP A 73 76.11 -22.17 5.69
CA ASP A 73 75.30 -20.97 5.97
C ASP A 73 74.37 -20.64 4.78
N ARG A 74 74.87 -20.81 3.55
CA ARG A 74 74.06 -20.66 2.33
C ARG A 74 72.97 -21.71 2.26
N ASP A 75 73.27 -22.97 2.58
CA ASP A 75 72.27 -24.05 2.56
C ASP A 75 71.19 -23.85 3.62
N ALA A 76 71.58 -23.42 4.84
CA ALA A 76 70.64 -23.05 5.90
C ALA A 76 69.74 -21.87 5.48
N PHE A 77 70.32 -20.85 4.83
CA PHE A 77 69.56 -19.72 4.28
C PHE A 77 68.58 -20.15 3.19
N LEU A 78 69.00 -21.02 2.27
CA LEU A 78 68.13 -21.57 1.22
C LEU A 78 66.96 -22.36 1.80
N VAL A 79 67.17 -23.16 2.85
CA VAL A 79 66.09 -23.89 3.54
C VAL A 79 65.09 -22.91 4.17
N LYS A 80 65.58 -21.83 4.79
CA LYS A 80 64.72 -20.79 5.37
C LYS A 80 63.86 -20.10 4.31
N VAL A 81 64.49 -19.63 3.23
CA VAL A 81 63.78 -18.97 2.11
C VAL A 81 62.76 -19.91 1.46
N ASN A 82 63.12 -21.18 1.25
CA ASN A 82 62.18 -22.17 0.70
C ASN A 82 60.99 -22.43 1.65
N THR A 83 61.24 -22.44 2.96
CA THR A 83 60.18 -22.59 3.97
C THR A 83 59.25 -21.38 3.97
N GLU A 84 59.80 -20.17 3.95
CA GLU A 84 59.03 -18.92 3.87
C GLU A 84 58.18 -18.88 2.59
N LYS A 85 58.77 -19.25 1.44
CA LYS A 85 58.04 -19.37 0.17
C LYS A 85 56.87 -20.35 0.26
N ARG A 86 57.08 -21.52 0.87
CA ARG A 86 56.03 -22.52 1.06
C ARG A 86 54.92 -21.99 1.96
N LEU A 87 55.27 -21.35 3.09
CA LEU A 87 54.29 -20.78 4.01
C LEU A 87 53.49 -19.64 3.37
N ALA A 88 54.14 -18.77 2.60
CA ALA A 88 53.46 -17.70 1.87
C ALA A 88 52.47 -18.27 0.84
N LEU A 89 52.84 -19.32 0.11
CA LEU A 89 51.94 -19.97 -0.85
C LEU A 89 50.73 -20.62 -0.15
N VAL A 90 50.95 -21.33 0.96
CA VAL A 90 49.87 -21.94 1.75
C VAL A 90 48.91 -20.87 2.28
N LYS A 91 49.46 -19.76 2.82
CA LYS A 91 48.66 -18.64 3.31
C LYS A 91 47.84 -17.99 2.21
N ALA A 92 48.44 -17.72 1.05
CA ALA A 92 47.74 -17.14 -0.09
C ALA A 92 46.62 -18.07 -0.61
N TRP A 93 46.84 -19.39 -0.59
CA TRP A 93 45.82 -20.36 -0.94
C TRP A 93 44.67 -20.39 0.09
N GLU A 94 45.00 -20.38 1.39
CA GLU A 94 44.00 -20.30 2.46
C GLU A 94 43.14 -19.03 2.35
N GLU A 95 43.77 -17.88 2.13
CA GLU A 95 43.07 -16.61 1.91
C GLU A 95 42.17 -16.65 0.68
N ASN A 96 42.60 -17.31 -0.40
CA ASN A 96 41.78 -17.50 -1.60
C ASN A 96 40.55 -18.37 -1.31
N GLU A 97 40.70 -19.46 -0.56
CA GLU A 97 39.58 -20.33 -0.19
C GLU A 97 38.61 -19.62 0.75
N LYS A 98 39.11 -18.84 1.71
CA LYS A 98 38.26 -17.96 2.56
C LYS A 98 37.49 -16.95 1.73
N ALA A 99 38.16 -16.25 0.81
CA ALA A 99 37.50 -15.29 -0.07
C ALA A 99 36.40 -15.94 -0.94
N LYS A 100 36.61 -17.17 -1.42
CA LYS A 100 35.57 -17.93 -2.14
C LYS A 100 34.36 -18.22 -1.24
N ALA A 101 34.58 -18.63 0.00
CA ALA A 101 33.51 -18.91 0.96
C ALA A 101 32.73 -17.63 1.30
N GLU A 102 33.42 -16.53 1.57
CA GLU A 102 32.80 -15.23 1.85
C GLU A 102 31.97 -14.73 0.67
N ASN A 103 32.50 -14.82 -0.55
CA ASN A 103 31.78 -14.35 -1.73
C ASN A 103 30.51 -15.18 -2.00
N LYS A 104 30.53 -16.49 -1.70
CA LYS A 104 29.31 -17.32 -1.71
C LYS A 104 28.30 -16.84 -0.66
N TYR A 105 28.76 -16.60 0.56
CA TYR A 105 27.92 -16.09 1.64
C TYR A 105 27.24 -14.76 1.27
N TYR A 106 28.00 -13.76 0.81
CA TYR A 106 27.45 -12.46 0.45
C TYR A 106 26.43 -12.53 -0.70
N LYS A 107 26.66 -13.41 -1.69
CA LYS A 107 25.67 -13.66 -2.76
C LYS A 107 24.37 -14.24 -2.20
N SER A 108 24.48 -15.24 -1.31
CA SER A 108 23.32 -15.83 -0.64
C SER A 108 22.56 -14.81 0.20
N VAL A 109 23.26 -14.04 1.02
CA VAL A 109 22.65 -12.97 1.84
C VAL A 109 21.97 -11.93 0.96
N SER A 110 22.63 -11.45 -0.10
CA SER A 110 22.04 -10.47 -1.02
C SER A 110 20.76 -11.01 -1.67
N THR A 111 20.73 -12.29 -2.01
CA THR A 111 19.55 -12.95 -2.60
C THR A 111 18.41 -13.02 -1.59
N ILE A 112 18.70 -13.42 -0.35
CA ILE A 112 17.74 -13.48 0.75
C ILE A 112 17.17 -12.09 1.04
N THR A 113 18.01 -11.07 1.16
CA THR A 113 17.57 -9.69 1.40
C THR A 113 16.71 -9.16 0.27
N ALA A 114 17.07 -9.42 -1.00
CA ALA A 114 16.25 -9.00 -2.14
C ALA A 114 14.87 -9.68 -2.13
N TRP A 115 14.82 -10.97 -1.82
CA TRP A 115 13.57 -11.71 -1.68
C TRP A 115 12.71 -11.17 -0.53
N GLU A 116 13.31 -10.91 0.63
CA GLU A 116 12.64 -10.34 1.80
C GLU A 116 12.05 -8.95 1.47
N ASN A 117 12.83 -8.09 0.83
CA ASN A 117 12.37 -6.76 0.41
C ASN A 117 11.21 -6.86 -0.59
N THR A 118 11.24 -7.84 -1.49
CA THR A 118 10.14 -8.09 -2.42
C THR A 118 8.86 -8.51 -1.69
N LYS A 119 8.97 -9.38 -0.69
CA LYS A 119 7.82 -9.81 0.12
C LYS A 119 7.27 -8.68 0.99
N LYS A 120 8.13 -7.88 1.61
CA LYS A 120 7.75 -6.68 2.37
C LYS A 120 7.01 -5.67 1.50
N SER A 121 7.59 -5.30 0.35
CA SER A 121 6.98 -4.37 -0.60
C SER A 121 5.61 -4.86 -1.11
N SER A 122 5.46 -6.17 -1.36
CA SER A 122 4.17 -6.77 -1.72
C SER A 122 3.13 -6.61 -0.61
N ALA A 123 3.50 -6.85 0.65
CA ALA A 123 2.61 -6.69 1.79
C ALA A 123 2.23 -5.21 2.02
N GLU A 124 3.20 -4.30 1.97
CA GLU A 124 2.98 -2.84 2.08
C GLU A 124 2.06 -2.33 0.98
N THR A 125 2.22 -2.81 -0.25
CA THR A 125 1.33 -2.44 -1.36
C THR A 125 -0.11 -2.90 -1.11
N ARG A 126 -0.31 -4.12 -0.56
CA ARG A 126 -1.65 -4.59 -0.19
C ARG A 126 -2.26 -3.75 0.91
N MET A 127 -1.48 -3.36 1.92
CA MET A 127 -1.89 -2.48 3.01
C MET A 127 -2.35 -1.11 2.46
N LYS A 128 -1.51 -0.45 1.67
CA LYS A 128 -1.85 0.85 1.05
C LYS A 128 -3.12 0.78 0.20
N ARG A 129 -3.29 -0.27 -0.60
CA ARG A 129 -4.53 -0.48 -1.39
C ARG A 129 -5.77 -0.65 -0.51
N ALA A 130 -5.65 -1.28 0.65
CA ALA A 130 -6.76 -1.41 1.59
C ALA A 130 -7.10 -0.06 2.24
N GLU A 131 -6.09 0.72 2.63
CA GLU A 131 -6.25 2.07 3.17
C GLU A 131 -6.92 3.01 2.16
N GLU A 132 -6.47 3.02 0.91
CA GLU A 132 -7.07 3.81 -0.17
C GLU A 132 -8.54 3.44 -0.41
N LYS A 133 -8.90 2.15 -0.35
CA LYS A 133 -10.29 1.70 -0.49
C LYS A 133 -11.15 2.21 0.66
N LEU A 134 -10.66 2.12 1.90
CA LEU A 134 -11.37 2.63 3.07
C LEU A 134 -11.55 4.15 2.99
N GLU A 135 -10.53 4.88 2.55
CA GLU A 135 -10.61 6.33 2.41
C GLU A 135 -11.62 6.75 1.33
N LYS A 136 -11.64 6.06 0.19
CA LYS A 136 -12.67 6.26 -0.85
C LYS A 136 -14.08 6.00 -0.33
N GLN A 137 -14.28 4.93 0.44
CA GLN A 137 -15.58 4.61 1.04
C GLN A 137 -16.02 5.67 2.06
N LYS A 138 -15.09 6.15 2.90
CA LYS A 138 -15.36 7.25 3.84
C LYS A 138 -15.76 8.53 3.09
N ALA A 139 -14.99 8.91 2.06
CA ALA A 139 -15.29 10.10 1.27
C ALA A 139 -16.67 10.02 0.60
N ALA A 140 -16.99 8.88 -0.03
CA ALA A 140 -18.29 8.66 -0.67
C ALA A 140 -19.45 8.71 0.36
N TYR A 141 -19.25 8.16 1.56
CA TYR A 141 -20.26 8.24 2.62
C TYR A 141 -20.49 9.67 3.11
N VAL A 142 -19.41 10.43 3.34
CA VAL A 142 -19.48 11.84 3.73
C VAL A 142 -20.20 12.66 2.65
N GLU A 143 -19.91 12.43 1.38
CA GLU A 143 -20.60 13.10 0.26
C GLU A 143 -22.09 12.76 0.23
N LYS A 144 -22.46 11.48 0.40
CA LYS A 144 -23.86 11.06 0.47
C LYS A 144 -24.61 11.79 1.59
N MET A 145 -24.03 11.88 2.78
CA MET A 145 -24.66 12.59 3.91
C MET A 145 -24.79 14.10 3.64
N LYS A 146 -23.80 14.72 2.99
CA LYS A 146 -23.88 16.13 2.57
C LYS A 146 -24.99 16.35 1.53
N ASN A 147 -25.15 15.44 0.58
CA ASN A 147 -26.22 15.49 -0.41
C ASN A 147 -27.61 15.35 0.23
N GLU A 148 -27.75 14.45 1.21
CA GLU A 148 -29.01 14.31 1.97
C GLU A 148 -29.35 15.60 2.74
N ILE A 149 -28.35 16.21 3.40
CA ILE A 149 -28.53 17.52 4.06
C ILE A 149 -28.95 18.59 3.06
N ALA A 150 -28.33 18.63 1.87
CA ALA A 150 -28.68 19.60 0.83
C ALA A 150 -30.12 19.39 0.31
N ILE A 151 -30.57 18.15 0.13
CA ILE A 151 -31.95 17.83 -0.26
C ILE A 151 -32.93 18.32 0.82
N ILE A 152 -32.65 18.05 2.10
CA ILE A 152 -33.49 18.50 3.22
C ILE A 152 -33.58 20.03 3.23
N HIS A 153 -32.45 20.71 3.03
CA HIS A 153 -32.41 22.17 2.98
C HIS A 153 -33.26 22.71 1.83
N LYS A 154 -33.07 22.18 0.61
CA LYS A 154 -33.85 22.57 -0.56
C LYS A 154 -35.35 22.37 -0.35
N GLN A 155 -35.77 21.22 0.20
CA GLN A 155 -37.18 20.97 0.51
C GLN A 155 -37.74 21.95 1.54
N ALA A 156 -36.95 22.35 2.53
CA ALA A 156 -37.35 23.34 3.50
C ALA A 156 -37.50 24.74 2.87
N GLU A 157 -36.59 25.12 1.97
CA GLU A 157 -36.66 26.37 1.22
C GLU A 157 -37.86 26.41 0.27
N GLU A 158 -38.15 25.32 -0.44
CA GLU A 158 -39.35 25.19 -1.29
C GLU A 158 -40.63 25.39 -0.47
N LYS A 159 -40.72 24.81 0.73
CA LYS A 159 -41.86 25.02 1.64
C LYS A 159 -41.98 26.46 2.11
N LYS A 160 -40.87 27.12 2.43
CA LYS A 160 -40.84 28.53 2.80
C LYS A 160 -41.29 29.42 1.64
N ALA A 161 -40.81 29.15 0.42
CA ALA A 161 -41.21 29.89 -0.78
C ALA A 161 -42.71 29.74 -1.07
N MET A 162 -43.27 28.53 -0.93
CA MET A 162 -44.72 28.32 -1.08
C MET A 162 -45.54 29.08 -0.02
N ALA A 163 -45.08 29.11 1.24
CA ALA A 163 -45.74 29.86 2.29
C ALA A 163 -45.70 31.37 2.03
N GLU A 164 -44.57 31.89 1.55
CA GLU A 164 -44.41 33.30 1.20
C GLU A 164 -45.29 33.68 -0.01
N ALA A 165 -45.36 32.82 -1.03
CA ALA A 165 -46.24 33.02 -2.18
C ALA A 165 -47.72 33.08 -1.74
N LYS A 166 -48.15 32.18 -0.85
CA LYS A 166 -49.51 32.18 -0.31
C LYS A 166 -49.80 33.43 0.53
N ARG A 167 -48.83 33.86 1.34
CA ARG A 167 -48.93 35.12 2.09
C ARG A 167 -49.13 36.31 1.13
N GLY A 168 -48.36 36.38 0.05
CA GLY A 168 -48.50 37.41 -0.97
C GLY A 168 -49.86 37.38 -1.68
N GLU A 169 -50.35 36.20 -2.03
CA GLU A 169 -51.68 36.01 -2.64
C GLU A 169 -52.81 36.51 -1.71
N ASP A 170 -52.76 36.15 -0.42
CA ASP A 170 -53.76 36.57 0.56
C ASP A 170 -53.72 38.09 0.79
N MET A 171 -52.53 38.71 0.77
CA MET A 171 -52.39 40.18 0.82
C MET A 171 -53.02 40.85 -0.41
N LEU A 172 -52.71 40.38 -1.62
CA LEU A 172 -53.29 40.92 -2.85
C LEU A 172 -54.82 40.77 -2.88
N LYS A 173 -55.36 39.63 -2.44
CA LYS A 173 -56.83 39.44 -2.32
C LYS A 173 -57.46 40.42 -1.35
N ALA A 174 -56.81 40.71 -0.23
CA ALA A 174 -57.29 41.69 0.75
C ALA A 174 -57.28 43.11 0.16
N GLU A 175 -56.21 43.49 -0.54
CA GLU A 175 -56.07 44.78 -1.23
C GLU A 175 -57.11 44.94 -2.34
N GLU A 176 -57.29 43.93 -3.20
CA GLU A 176 -58.33 43.92 -4.22
C GLU A 176 -59.74 44.06 -3.61
N SER A 177 -59.99 43.36 -2.51
CA SER A 177 -61.27 43.43 -1.81
C SER A 177 -61.49 44.83 -1.23
N SER A 178 -60.49 45.43 -0.59
CA SER A 178 -60.53 46.80 -0.09
C SER A 178 -60.80 47.81 -1.22
N ALA A 179 -60.09 47.70 -2.34
CA ALA A 179 -60.30 48.55 -3.51
C ALA A 179 -61.72 48.42 -4.07
N LYS A 180 -62.27 47.20 -4.16
CA LYS A 180 -63.66 46.95 -4.57
C LYS A 180 -64.67 47.65 -3.63
N TYR A 181 -64.47 47.56 -2.32
CA TYR A 181 -65.34 48.23 -1.34
C TYR A 181 -65.26 49.75 -1.43
N ASN A 182 -64.06 50.31 -1.58
CA ASN A 182 -63.85 51.76 -1.77
C ASN A 182 -64.53 52.28 -3.05
N ALA A 183 -64.47 51.51 -4.16
CA ALA A 183 -65.08 51.88 -5.42
C ALA A 183 -66.62 51.78 -5.39
N THR A 184 -67.18 50.81 -4.67
CA THR A 184 -68.63 50.54 -4.62
C THR A 184 -69.36 51.24 -3.47
N GLY A 185 -68.63 51.80 -2.50
CA GLY A 185 -69.19 52.42 -1.29
C GLY A 185 -69.83 51.44 -0.31
N GLN A 186 -69.62 50.13 -0.48
CA GLN A 186 -70.17 49.10 0.39
C GLN A 186 -69.20 48.76 1.53
N VAL A 187 -69.71 48.63 2.76
CA VAL A 187 -68.90 48.26 3.93
C VAL A 187 -68.76 46.73 4.00
N PRO A 188 -67.55 46.19 4.28
CA PRO A 188 -67.35 44.75 4.43
C PRO A 188 -68.28 44.15 5.50
N LYS A 189 -69.15 43.21 5.10
CA LYS A 189 -70.15 42.61 5.99
C LYS A 189 -69.57 41.71 7.08
N LYS A 190 -68.30 41.26 6.94
CA LYS A 190 -67.63 40.33 7.87
C LYS A 190 -66.70 41.00 8.89
N PHE A 191 -66.84 42.31 9.12
CA PHE A 191 -65.92 43.12 9.93
C PHE A 191 -65.87 42.79 11.45
N PHE A 192 -66.74 41.92 11.99
CA PHE A 192 -67.01 41.86 13.44
C PHE A 192 -66.61 40.58 14.20
N LEU A 193 -65.73 39.70 13.70
CA LEU A 193 -65.53 38.39 14.36
C LEU A 193 -64.13 38.06 14.93
N CYS A 194 -63.11 38.92 14.88
CA CYS A 194 -61.80 38.57 15.47
C CYS A 194 -60.92 39.77 15.88
N PHE A 195 -61.47 40.69 16.69
CA PHE A 195 -60.67 41.76 17.36
C PHE A 195 -60.81 41.74 18.89
N GLY A 196 -61.19 40.60 19.48
CA GLY A 196 -61.24 40.43 20.93
C GLY A 196 -60.69 39.05 21.30
N GLY A 197 -59.55 39.01 22.01
CA GLY A 197 -58.92 37.80 22.51
C GLY A 197 -57.41 37.85 22.43
#